data_AF-A0AA96HR83-F1
#
_entry.id   AF-A0AA96HR83-F1
#
_cell.length_a   1.000
_cell.length_b   1.000
_cell.length_c   1.000
_cell.angle_alpha   90.00
_cell.angle_beta   90.00
_cell.angle_gamma   90.00
#
_symmetry.space_group_name_H-M   'P 1'
#
loop_
_entity.id
_entity.type
_entity.pdbx_description
1 polymer ?
#
loop_
_entity_poly.entity_id
_entity_poly.type
_entity_poly.pdbx_seq_one_letter_code
_entity_poly.pdbx_strand_id
1 'polypeptide(L)'
;MIKPFMADMAYKKAIFVADGASPNTIKIMLSDGTGANFLYRLMRFFAGYKILIPLAMIIQYLNKLLNHCVIGIKADFEPGFVLMHPTGVVINSKVRGGSNIVVESGVVIGDEKGKSPKLGNNIFIGAGAKVIGGVTVGDNSKIGANAVVVKDVAQNDSVGGVPAKSLRKKANG
;
A
#
# COMPACT_ATOMS: atom_id res chain seq x y z
N MET A 1 5.37 -15.11 -7.45
CA MET A 1 5.72 -13.78 -8.01
C MET A 1 4.78 -13.35 -9.13
N ILE A 2 4.71 -14.08 -10.26
CA ILE A 2 4.00 -13.63 -11.47
C ILE A 2 2.50 -13.43 -11.25
N LYS A 3 1.80 -14.45 -10.69
CA LYS A 3 0.35 -14.37 -10.43
C LYS A 3 -0.08 -13.13 -9.63
N PRO A 4 0.49 -12.84 -8.44
CA PRO A 4 0.11 -11.65 -7.67
C PRO A 4 0.48 -10.34 -8.38
N PHE A 5 1.60 -10.30 -9.11
CA PHE A 5 1.97 -9.11 -9.90
C PHE A 5 0.97 -8.81 -11.03
N MET A 6 0.49 -9.84 -11.74
CA MET A 6 -0.53 -9.67 -12.77
C MET A 6 -1.86 -9.17 -12.20
N ALA A 7 -2.22 -9.61 -10.99
CA ALA A 7 -3.38 -9.10 -10.28
C ALA A 7 -3.22 -7.63 -9.86
N ASP A 8 -2.03 -7.22 -9.41
CA ASP A 8 -1.72 -5.80 -9.14
C ASP A 8 -1.93 -4.93 -10.39
N MET A 9 -1.42 -5.40 -11.55
CA MET A 9 -1.62 -4.71 -12.82
C MET A 9 -3.09 -4.66 -13.25
N ALA A 10 -3.83 -5.76 -13.08
CA ALA A 10 -5.25 -5.82 -13.41
C ALA A 10 -6.05 -4.83 -12.56
N TYR A 11 -5.75 -4.77 -11.26
CA TYR A 11 -6.41 -3.83 -10.35
C TYR A 11 -6.06 -2.38 -10.68
N LYS A 12 -4.78 -2.09 -10.96
CA LYS A 12 -4.36 -0.78 -11.46
C LYS A 12 -5.09 -0.37 -12.74
N LYS A 13 -5.22 -1.30 -13.70
CA LYS A 13 -6.00 -1.05 -14.92
C LYS A 13 -7.46 -0.71 -14.60
N ALA A 14 -8.08 -1.42 -13.65
CA ALA A 14 -9.44 -1.15 -13.23
C ALA A 14 -9.60 0.26 -12.62
N ILE A 15 -8.62 0.74 -11.84
CA ILE A 15 -8.62 2.11 -11.30
C ILE A 15 -8.60 3.13 -12.44
N PHE A 16 -7.67 3.00 -13.40
CA PHE A 16 -7.60 3.92 -14.54
C PHE A 16 -8.88 3.92 -15.38
N VAL A 17 -9.54 2.77 -15.53
CA VAL A 17 -10.83 2.67 -16.23
C VAL A 17 -11.94 3.36 -15.44
N ALA A 18 -11.96 3.22 -14.12
CA ALA A 18 -12.92 3.93 -13.27
C ALA A 18 -12.70 5.46 -13.32
N ASP A 19 -11.47 5.92 -13.54
CA ASP A 19 -11.13 7.33 -13.75
C ASP A 19 -11.37 7.81 -15.19
N GLY A 20 -12.00 6.98 -16.05
CA GLY A 20 -12.39 7.33 -17.41
C GLY A 20 -11.31 7.13 -18.48
N ALA A 21 -10.16 6.56 -18.13
CA ALA A 21 -9.11 6.24 -19.09
C ALA A 21 -9.32 4.85 -19.72
N SER A 22 -8.80 4.65 -20.95
CA SER A 22 -8.83 3.34 -21.63
C SER A 22 -7.42 2.80 -21.92
N PRO A 23 -6.60 2.49 -20.88
CA PRO A 23 -5.22 2.09 -21.09
C PRO A 23 -5.11 0.67 -21.63
N ASN A 24 -4.19 0.47 -22.58
CA ASN A 24 -3.74 -0.87 -22.98
C ASN A 24 -2.75 -1.45 -21.95
N THR A 25 -2.42 -2.73 -22.06
CA THR A 25 -1.53 -3.43 -21.12
C THR A 25 -0.13 -2.83 -21.06
N ILE A 26 0.42 -2.41 -22.20
CA ILE A 26 1.77 -1.80 -22.28
C ILE A 26 1.79 -0.49 -21.47
N LYS A 27 0.77 0.36 -21.63
CA LYS A 27 0.64 1.60 -20.86
C LYS A 27 0.57 1.33 -19.36
N ILE A 28 -0.13 0.29 -18.92
CA ILE A 28 -0.15 -0.10 -17.50
C ILE A 28 1.22 -0.58 -17.02
N MET A 29 1.92 -1.41 -17.82
CA MET A 29 3.26 -1.89 -17.47
C MET A 29 4.27 -0.74 -17.30
N LEU A 30 4.18 0.28 -18.16
CA LEU A 30 5.07 1.45 -18.13
C LEU A 30 4.57 2.58 -17.24
N SER A 31 3.38 2.46 -16.65
CA SER A 31 2.82 3.51 -15.79
C SER A 31 3.56 3.60 -14.45
N ASP A 32 3.68 4.82 -13.96
CA ASP A 32 4.37 5.16 -12.71
C ASP A 32 3.90 4.29 -11.53
N GLY A 33 4.82 3.78 -10.71
CA GLY A 33 4.53 2.85 -9.62
C GLY A 33 4.48 1.36 -10.01
N THR A 34 4.26 1.01 -11.28
CA THR A 34 4.24 -0.41 -11.69
C THR A 34 5.61 -1.09 -11.51
N GLY A 35 6.70 -0.36 -11.77
CA GLY A 35 8.06 -0.83 -11.49
C GLY A 35 8.29 -1.10 -9.99
N ALA A 36 7.74 -0.24 -9.12
CA ALA A 36 7.82 -0.42 -7.68
C ALA A 36 7.05 -1.66 -7.19
N ASN A 37 5.84 -1.88 -7.75
CA ASN A 37 5.06 -3.10 -7.51
C ASN A 37 5.81 -4.37 -7.97
N PHE A 38 6.43 -4.33 -9.15
CA PHE A 38 7.22 -5.45 -9.66
C PHE A 38 8.38 -5.81 -8.72
N LEU A 39 9.20 -4.81 -8.36
CA LEU A 39 10.34 -5.02 -7.45
C LEU A 39 9.87 -5.47 -6.08
N TYR A 40 8.75 -4.97 -5.56
CA TYR A 40 8.14 -5.47 -4.33
C TYR A 40 7.77 -6.97 -4.44
N ARG A 41 7.07 -7.39 -5.49
CA ARG A 41 6.68 -8.80 -5.68
C ARG A 41 7.88 -9.72 -5.89
N LEU A 42 8.92 -9.24 -6.57
CA LEU A 42 10.20 -9.95 -6.75
C LEU A 42 10.95 -10.09 -5.42
N MET A 43 11.09 -8.99 -4.67
CA MET A 43 11.66 -8.98 -3.32
C MET A 43 10.96 -9.99 -2.41
N ARG A 44 9.62 -9.95 -2.38
CA ARG A 44 8.79 -10.82 -1.53
C ARG A 44 8.90 -12.30 -1.92
N PHE A 45 9.13 -12.60 -3.19
CA PHE A 45 9.40 -13.95 -3.66
C PHE A 45 10.73 -14.48 -3.08
N PHE A 46 11.81 -13.72 -3.23
CA PHE A 46 13.12 -14.10 -2.68
C PHE A 46 13.14 -14.15 -1.16
N ALA A 47 12.41 -13.26 -0.48
CA ALA A 47 12.26 -13.24 0.97
C ALA A 47 11.64 -14.53 1.54
N GLY A 48 10.94 -15.32 0.72
CA GLY A 48 10.39 -16.63 1.11
C GLY A 48 11.46 -17.72 1.30
N TYR A 49 12.67 -17.51 0.77
CA TYR A 49 13.77 -18.47 0.84
C TYR A 49 14.89 -17.89 1.70
N LYS A 50 15.17 -18.50 2.86
CA LYS A 50 16.13 -17.95 3.85
C LYS A 50 17.51 -17.62 3.24
N ILE A 51 18.02 -18.47 2.36
CA ILE A 51 19.32 -18.28 1.68
C ILE A 51 19.32 -17.08 0.70
N LEU A 52 18.15 -16.66 0.21
CA LEU A 52 17.99 -15.57 -0.76
C LEU A 52 17.60 -14.23 -0.11
N ILE A 53 17.60 -14.14 1.23
CA ILE A 53 17.34 -12.88 1.94
C ILE A 53 18.30 -11.74 1.52
N PRO A 54 19.62 -11.96 1.33
CA PRO A 54 20.51 -10.92 0.85
C PRO A 54 20.09 -10.37 -0.53
N LEU A 55 19.60 -11.25 -1.42
CA LEU A 55 19.08 -10.84 -2.72
C LEU A 55 17.79 -10.01 -2.57
N ALA A 56 16.90 -10.38 -1.66
CA ALA A 56 15.73 -9.58 -1.34
C ALA A 56 16.11 -8.18 -0.80
N MET A 57 17.17 -8.06 0.01
CA MET A 57 17.70 -6.77 0.48
C MET A 57 18.22 -5.90 -0.68
N ILE A 58 18.92 -6.51 -1.65
CA ILE A 58 19.38 -5.79 -2.86
C ILE A 58 18.18 -5.28 -3.66
N ILE A 59 17.14 -6.10 -3.86
CA ILE A 59 15.94 -5.68 -4.59
C ILE A 59 15.19 -4.57 -3.85
N GLN A 60 15.10 -4.64 -2.51
CA GLN A 60 14.57 -3.55 -1.70
C GLN A 60 15.36 -2.25 -1.93
N TYR A 61 16.69 -2.34 -1.94
CA TYR A 61 17.55 -1.19 -2.19
C TYR A 61 17.39 -0.63 -3.61
N LEU A 62 17.23 -1.49 -4.62
CA LEU A 62 16.89 -1.06 -5.98
C LEU A 62 15.55 -0.32 -6.01
N ASN A 63 14.55 -0.78 -5.25
CA ASN A 63 13.26 -0.10 -5.17
C ASN A 63 13.39 1.29 -4.53
N LYS A 64 14.27 1.43 -3.53
CA LYS A 64 14.63 2.71 -2.92
C LYS A 64 15.35 3.64 -3.89
N LEU A 65 16.27 3.10 -4.69
CA LEU A 65 17.07 3.89 -5.65
C LEU A 65 16.24 4.35 -6.86
N LEU A 66 15.46 3.45 -7.44
CA LEU A 66 14.75 3.69 -8.71
C LEU A 66 13.37 4.32 -8.53
N ASN A 67 12.64 3.95 -7.47
CA ASN A 67 11.25 4.38 -7.26
C ASN A 67 11.07 5.26 -6.01
N HIS A 68 12.17 5.56 -5.30
CA HIS A 68 12.15 6.39 -4.08
C HIS A 68 11.17 5.90 -3.00
N CYS A 69 10.98 4.59 -2.92
CA CYS A 69 10.08 3.95 -1.95
C CYS A 69 10.80 2.85 -1.16
N VAL A 70 10.41 2.67 0.10
CA VAL A 70 10.97 1.64 0.97
C VAL A 70 9.84 0.74 1.46
N ILE A 71 9.84 -0.52 1.03
CA ILE A 71 8.88 -1.52 1.49
C ILE A 71 9.66 -2.63 2.18
N GLY A 72 9.32 -2.89 3.44
CA GLY A 72 9.98 -3.90 4.26
C GLY A 72 9.96 -5.30 3.62
N ILE A 73 11.07 -6.03 3.72
CA ILE A 73 11.28 -7.33 3.07
C ILE A 73 10.21 -8.37 3.44
N LYS A 74 9.65 -8.26 4.65
CA LYS A 74 8.60 -9.15 5.17
C LYS A 74 7.20 -8.53 5.13
N ALA A 75 7.04 -7.32 4.57
CA ALA A 75 5.73 -6.71 4.40
C ALA A 75 4.92 -7.57 3.43
N ASP A 76 3.69 -7.91 3.83
CA ASP A 76 2.90 -8.88 3.09
C ASP A 76 1.56 -8.26 2.71
N PHE A 77 1.38 -8.05 1.40
CA PHE A 77 0.15 -7.58 0.81
C PHE A 77 -0.38 -8.67 -0.11
N GLU A 78 -1.67 -8.95 -0.02
CA GLU A 78 -2.34 -9.86 -0.95
C GLU A 78 -2.41 -9.25 -2.38
N PRO A 79 -2.88 -10.01 -3.40
CA PRO A 79 -3.02 -9.51 -4.76
C PRO A 79 -3.87 -8.22 -4.86
N GLY A 80 -3.55 -7.36 -5.84
CA GLY A 80 -4.23 -6.07 -6.00
C GLY A 80 -3.59 -4.95 -5.17
N PHE A 81 -2.33 -5.10 -4.77
CA PHE A 81 -1.58 -4.01 -4.15
C PHE A 81 -1.11 -3.05 -5.24
N VAL A 82 -1.44 -1.77 -5.14
CA VAL A 82 -1.11 -0.76 -6.15
C VAL A 82 -0.43 0.42 -5.47
N LEU A 83 0.78 0.74 -5.95
CA LEU A 83 1.50 1.95 -5.63
C LEU A 83 1.20 2.97 -6.73
N MET A 84 0.51 4.05 -6.36
CA MET A 84 0.37 5.24 -7.19
C MET A 84 1.41 6.24 -6.71
N HIS A 85 2.26 6.75 -7.61
CA HIS A 85 3.26 7.76 -7.24
C HIS A 85 4.14 7.30 -6.06
N PRO A 86 4.91 6.21 -6.18
CA PRO A 86 5.55 5.53 -5.05
C PRO A 86 6.54 6.39 -4.26
N THR A 87 6.93 7.55 -4.78
CA THR A 87 7.88 8.47 -4.17
C THR A 87 7.49 8.80 -2.72
N GLY A 88 8.42 8.55 -1.79
CA GLY A 88 8.25 8.82 -0.38
C GLY A 88 7.41 7.79 0.39
N VAL A 89 6.96 6.70 -0.26
CA VAL A 89 6.25 5.62 0.43
C VAL A 89 7.23 4.84 1.33
N VAL A 90 6.86 4.65 2.59
CA VAL A 90 7.62 3.86 3.57
C VAL A 90 6.70 2.86 4.29
N ILE A 91 6.97 1.57 4.16
CA ILE A 91 6.15 0.50 4.75
C ILE A 91 7.04 -0.43 5.58
N ASN A 92 6.70 -0.63 6.86
CA ASN A 92 7.45 -1.50 7.76
C ASN A 92 7.29 -3.00 7.41
N SER A 93 8.34 -3.79 7.67
CA SER A 93 8.39 -5.24 7.41
C SER A 93 7.32 -6.08 8.10
N LYS A 94 6.71 -5.62 9.20
CA LYS A 94 5.66 -6.40 9.89
C LYS A 94 4.24 -6.05 9.45
N VAL A 95 4.07 -5.12 8.51
CA VAL A 95 2.76 -4.74 7.98
C VAL A 95 2.13 -5.92 7.24
N ARG A 96 0.83 -6.09 7.43
CA ARG A 96 -0.02 -7.05 6.72
C ARG A 96 -1.17 -6.31 6.07
N GLY A 97 -1.38 -6.53 4.78
CA GLY A 97 -2.48 -5.96 4.03
C GLY A 97 -3.24 -7.01 3.24
N GLY A 98 -4.56 -6.89 3.24
CA GLY A 98 -5.45 -7.67 2.39
C GLY A 98 -5.33 -7.28 0.92
N SER A 99 -6.34 -7.69 0.15
CA SER A 99 -6.38 -7.51 -1.29
C SER A 99 -6.84 -6.10 -1.68
N ASN A 100 -6.49 -5.66 -2.90
CA ASN A 100 -6.99 -4.41 -3.49
C ASN A 100 -6.66 -3.13 -2.69
N ILE A 101 -5.43 -3.02 -2.20
CA ILE A 101 -4.96 -1.84 -1.45
C ILE A 101 -4.24 -0.87 -2.39
N VAL A 102 -4.66 0.40 -2.36
CA VAL A 102 -4.02 1.49 -3.09
C VAL A 102 -3.28 2.40 -2.11
N VAL A 103 -2.01 2.68 -2.41
CA VAL A 103 -1.15 3.55 -1.62
C VAL A 103 -0.59 4.66 -2.51
N GLU A 104 -0.82 5.89 -2.10
CA GLU A 104 -0.34 7.11 -2.77
C GLU A 104 1.04 7.57 -2.26
N SER A 105 1.61 8.55 -2.95
CA SER A 105 2.89 9.19 -2.59
C SER A 105 3.01 9.61 -1.13
N GLY A 106 4.21 9.52 -0.57
CA GLY A 106 4.51 10.00 0.79
C GLY A 106 3.81 9.27 1.94
N VAL A 107 3.11 8.16 1.66
CA VAL A 107 2.44 7.37 2.70
C VAL A 107 3.45 6.64 3.58
N VAL A 108 3.22 6.67 4.90
CA VAL A 108 4.02 5.91 5.87
C VAL A 108 3.12 4.92 6.61
N ILE A 109 3.43 3.63 6.51
CA ILE A 109 2.76 2.55 7.25
C ILE A 109 3.78 1.96 8.22
N GLY A 110 3.78 2.50 9.43
CA GLY A 110 4.89 2.41 10.37
C GLY A 110 4.57 1.60 11.63
N ASP A 111 5.59 0.95 12.15
CA ASP A 111 5.55 0.31 13.46
C ASP A 111 5.63 1.36 14.58
N GLU A 112 4.91 1.12 15.68
CA GLU A 112 5.13 1.80 16.95
C GLU A 112 5.28 0.76 18.06
N LYS A 113 6.40 0.80 18.79
CA LYS A 113 6.69 -0.10 19.93
C LYS A 113 6.52 -1.59 19.60
N GLY A 114 6.94 -2.00 18.40
CA GLY A 114 6.87 -3.39 17.93
C GLY A 114 5.51 -3.83 17.40
N LYS A 115 4.52 -2.92 17.35
CA LYS A 115 3.19 -3.15 16.81
C LYS A 115 3.06 -2.46 15.45
N SER A 116 2.70 -3.23 14.43
CA SER A 116 2.55 -2.74 13.05
C SER A 116 1.09 -2.81 12.58
N PRO A 117 0.69 -1.95 11.63
CA PRO A 117 -0.67 -1.93 11.12
C PRO A 117 -1.10 -3.23 10.45
N LYS A 118 -2.39 -3.55 10.59
CA LYS A 118 -3.10 -4.57 9.82
C LYS A 118 -4.16 -3.89 8.96
N LEU A 119 -4.13 -4.15 7.66
CA LEU A 119 -5.04 -3.55 6.70
C LEU A 119 -5.93 -4.65 6.12
N GLY A 120 -7.23 -4.41 6.09
CA GLY A 120 -8.21 -5.25 5.41
C GLY A 120 -8.14 -5.12 3.90
N ASN A 121 -9.29 -5.34 3.24
CA ASN A 121 -9.43 -5.35 1.79
C ASN A 121 -9.98 -4.04 1.24
N ASN A 122 -9.70 -3.74 -0.03
CA ASN A 122 -10.28 -2.60 -0.76
C ASN A 122 -10.03 -1.25 -0.06
N ILE A 123 -8.80 -1.03 0.41
CA ILE A 123 -8.43 0.19 1.14
C ILE A 123 -7.73 1.17 0.21
N PHE A 124 -8.12 2.44 0.29
CA PHE A 124 -7.39 3.54 -0.32
C PHE A 124 -6.66 4.35 0.75
N ILE A 125 -5.36 4.58 0.57
CA ILE A 125 -4.53 5.39 1.46
C ILE A 125 -3.99 6.60 0.69
N GLY A 126 -4.57 7.77 0.98
CA GLY A 126 -4.29 9.01 0.27
C GLY A 126 -2.89 9.57 0.53
N ALA A 127 -2.45 10.46 -0.36
CA ALA A 127 -1.09 10.99 -0.39
C ALA A 127 -0.69 11.59 0.96
N GLY A 128 0.50 11.24 1.42
CA GLY A 128 1.06 11.71 2.67
C GLY A 128 0.35 11.18 3.91
N ALA A 129 -0.54 10.18 3.85
CA ALA A 129 -1.15 9.64 5.07
C ALA A 129 -0.14 8.81 5.89
N LYS A 130 -0.29 8.83 7.22
CA LYS A 130 0.54 8.09 8.18
C LYS A 130 -0.37 7.12 8.92
N VAL A 131 -0.10 5.82 8.82
CA VAL A 131 -0.81 4.76 9.56
C VAL A 131 0.18 4.11 10.49
N ILE A 132 0.10 4.41 11.78
CA ILE A 132 1.18 4.17 12.74
C ILE A 132 0.69 3.31 13.90
N GLY A 133 1.51 2.32 14.27
CA GLY A 133 1.29 1.48 15.44
C GLY A 133 0.40 0.26 15.16
N GLY A 134 -0.05 -0.39 16.23
CA GLY A 134 -0.85 -1.61 16.18
C GLY A 134 -2.32 -1.39 15.79
N VAL A 135 -2.58 -0.54 14.81
CA VAL A 135 -3.93 -0.19 14.34
C VAL A 135 -4.44 -1.20 13.32
N THR A 136 -5.74 -1.42 13.34
CA THR A 136 -6.46 -2.18 12.30
C THR A 136 -7.26 -1.22 11.43
N VAL A 137 -7.08 -1.30 10.11
CA VAL A 137 -7.93 -0.60 9.14
C VAL A 137 -8.87 -1.62 8.51
N GLY A 138 -10.17 -1.46 8.76
CA GLY A 138 -11.20 -2.37 8.24
C GLY A 138 -11.40 -2.27 6.73
N ASP A 139 -12.07 -3.27 6.17
CA ASP A 139 -12.32 -3.34 4.72
C ASP A 139 -13.07 -2.12 4.18
N ASN A 140 -12.89 -1.84 2.89
CA ASN A 140 -13.56 -0.75 2.16
C ASN A 140 -13.35 0.64 2.77
N SER A 141 -12.26 0.82 3.53
CA SER A 141 -11.97 2.09 4.20
C SER A 141 -11.15 3.03 3.33
N LYS A 142 -11.32 4.33 3.54
CA LYS A 142 -10.54 5.38 2.87
C LYS A 142 -9.80 6.23 3.89
N ILE A 143 -8.49 6.34 3.74
CA ILE A 143 -7.65 7.22 4.54
C ILE A 143 -7.38 8.48 3.72
N GLY A 144 -7.82 9.63 4.22
CA GLY A 144 -7.63 10.92 3.56
C GLY A 144 -6.16 11.32 3.45
N ALA A 145 -5.84 12.17 2.48
CA ALA A 145 -4.51 12.72 2.32
C ALA A 145 -4.04 13.43 3.62
N ASN A 146 -2.76 13.26 3.94
CA ASN A 146 -2.11 13.79 5.16
C ASN A 146 -2.75 13.37 6.50
N ALA A 147 -3.68 12.40 6.52
CA ALA A 147 -4.27 11.91 7.75
C ALA A 147 -3.24 11.16 8.61
N VAL A 148 -3.36 11.24 9.93
CA VAL A 148 -2.53 10.49 10.89
C VAL A 148 -3.40 9.52 11.67
N VAL A 149 -3.41 8.26 11.24
CA VAL A 149 -4.18 7.16 11.82
C VAL A 149 -3.37 6.51 12.94
N VAL A 150 -3.83 6.71 14.17
CA VAL A 150 -3.26 6.16 15.41
C VAL A 150 -4.30 5.40 16.25
N LYS A 151 -5.47 5.16 15.66
CA LYS A 151 -6.58 4.37 16.22
C LYS A 151 -7.17 3.51 15.11
N ASP A 152 -7.84 2.44 15.50
CA ASP A 152 -8.53 1.54 14.56
C ASP A 152 -9.56 2.31 13.71
N VAL A 153 -9.65 1.91 12.45
CA VAL A 153 -10.62 2.43 11.48
C VAL A 153 -11.65 1.35 11.21
N ALA A 154 -12.91 1.65 11.44
CA ALA A 154 -14.00 0.73 11.22
C ALA A 154 -14.18 0.42 9.72
N GLN A 155 -14.75 -0.74 9.42
CA GLN A 155 -15.09 -1.12 8.05
C GLN A 155 -16.02 -0.08 7.39
N ASN A 156 -15.82 0.16 6.09
CA ASN A 156 -16.57 1.11 5.27
C ASN A 156 -16.43 2.58 5.73
N ASP A 157 -15.45 2.90 6.58
CA ASP A 157 -15.27 4.27 7.08
C ASP A 157 -14.35 5.10 6.18
N SER A 158 -14.47 6.42 6.27
CA SER A 158 -13.53 7.34 5.66
C SER A 158 -13.01 8.26 6.75
N VAL A 159 -11.69 8.26 6.97
CA VAL A 159 -11.07 9.02 8.05
C VAL A 159 -10.11 10.07 7.51
N GLY A 160 -9.99 11.20 8.21
CA GLY A 160 -9.09 12.29 7.84
C GLY A 160 -8.66 13.13 9.04
N GLY A 161 -7.61 13.95 8.86
CA GLY A 161 -7.09 14.87 9.88
C GLY A 161 -5.98 14.31 10.76
N VAL A 162 -5.55 15.12 11.73
CA VAL A 162 -4.45 14.83 12.67
C VAL A 162 -4.91 15.11 14.11
N PRO A 163 -5.13 14.10 14.96
CA PRO A 163 -5.25 12.68 14.60
C PRO A 163 -6.48 12.42 13.72
N ALA A 164 -6.45 11.34 12.94
CA ALA A 164 -7.52 11.00 12.02
C ALA A 164 -8.83 10.68 12.76
N LYS A 165 -9.94 11.18 12.23
CA LYS A 165 -11.30 10.94 12.72
C LYS A 165 -12.21 10.57 11.55
N SER A 166 -13.29 9.83 11.83
CA SER A 166 -14.33 9.57 10.83
C SER A 166 -14.89 10.87 10.26
N LEU A 167 -15.01 10.92 8.94
CA LEU A 167 -15.58 12.02 8.17
C LEU A 167 -17.10 11.86 7.99
N ARG A 168 -17.66 10.72 8.39
CA ARG A 168 -19.12 10.56 8.45
C ARG A 168 -19.66 11.56 9.47
N LYS A 169 -20.56 12.45 9.03
CA LYS A 169 -21.34 13.25 9.97
C LYS A 169 -22.09 12.29 10.88
N LYS A 170 -21.97 12.43 12.20
CA LYS A 170 -22.98 11.87 13.11
C LYS A 170 -24.31 12.46 12.64
N ALA A 171 -25.27 11.61 12.27
CA ALA A 171 -26.64 12.08 12.14
C ALA A 171 -26.97 12.70 13.51
N ASN A 172 -27.19 14.01 13.54
CA ASN A 172 -27.66 14.67 14.74
C ASN A 172 -29.05 14.06 15.01
N GLY A 173 -29.14 13.26 16.07
CA GLY A 173 -30.42 12.85 16.65
C GLY A 173 -31.04 13.99 17.43
#